data_AF-A0A554MFC1-F1
#
_entry.id   AF-A0A554MFC1-F1
#
_cell.length_a   1.000
_cell.length_b   1.000
_cell.length_c   1.000
_cell.angle_alpha   90.00
_cell.angle_beta   90.00
_cell.angle_gamma   90.00
#
_symmetry.space_group_name_H-M   'P 1'
#
loop_
_entity.id
_entity.type
_entity.pdbx_description
1 polymer ?
#
loop_
_entity_poly.entity_id
_entity_poly.type
_entity_poly.pdbx_seq_one_letter_code
_entity_poly.pdbx_strand_id
1 'polypeptide(L)'
;MIPNPKLSIAEGAIFPWAHASHKIGRQGFFWWKLEELAKQEKFSLKTPVKNLPQRVLDLVLQGGGEWEGVLVWMQRRYHETDSEYAREEIEQYMVEKLCEACKGKRLKPEILAELSLQEHEKRISSLVIKEIVNRLQFLVDVGLEYLTLSRKTQTLSGGEEQRIRLATQIGSKLTGVLYILDEPSVGLHARDQGRLITTLKELRDLGNTIVVVEHDPQTINSADWVVDIGPGAGKHGGRVTFTGTPKALLKSKTLTGDYL
;
A
#
# COMPACT_ATOMS: atom_id res chain seq x y z
N MET A 1 10.47 8.84 -18.02
CA MET A 1 11.81 8.91 -18.65
C MET A 1 12.19 10.31 -19.15
N ILE A 2 11.30 11.09 -19.78
CA ILE A 2 11.57 12.48 -20.20
C ILE A 2 10.64 13.41 -19.40
N PRO A 3 11.05 13.89 -18.22
CA PRO A 3 10.19 14.68 -17.35
C PRO A 3 9.95 16.10 -17.91
N ASN A 4 10.92 16.67 -18.63
CA ASN A 4 10.81 18.00 -19.23
C ASN A 4 11.16 17.95 -20.72
N PRO A 5 10.16 17.97 -21.63
CA PRO A 5 10.42 17.92 -23.07
C PRO A 5 10.99 19.23 -23.63
N LYS A 6 11.11 20.30 -22.82
CA LYS A 6 11.77 21.55 -23.23
C LYS A 6 13.29 21.49 -23.19
N LEU A 7 13.86 20.50 -22.49
CA LEU A 7 15.31 20.26 -22.50
C LEU A 7 15.71 19.54 -23.78
N SER A 8 16.93 19.79 -24.23
CA SER A 8 17.58 19.02 -25.28
C SER A 8 18.22 17.74 -24.71
N ILE A 9 18.59 16.81 -25.59
CA ILE A 9 19.27 15.57 -25.15
C ILE A 9 20.61 15.90 -24.49
N ALA A 10 21.32 16.92 -25.00
CA ALA A 10 22.58 17.41 -24.42
C ALA A 10 22.44 18.06 -23.04
N GLU A 11 21.27 18.62 -22.73
CA GLU A 11 20.95 19.16 -21.40
C GLU A 11 20.40 18.09 -20.44
N GLY A 12 20.39 16.81 -20.86
CA GLY A 12 19.96 15.70 -20.02
C GLY A 12 18.46 15.43 -20.03
N ALA A 13 17.76 15.72 -21.12
CA ALA A 13 16.32 15.43 -21.25
C ALA A 13 15.96 13.94 -21.02
N ILE A 14 16.89 13.02 -21.31
CA ILE A 14 16.73 11.57 -21.07
C ILE A 14 17.26 11.24 -19.67
N PHE A 15 16.36 11.23 -18.70
CA PHE A 15 16.69 11.20 -17.28
C PHE A 15 17.49 9.97 -16.81
N PRO A 16 17.11 8.72 -17.19
CA PRO A 16 17.84 7.51 -16.80
C PRO A 16 19.30 7.51 -17.23
N TRP A 17 19.66 8.35 -18.20
CA TRP A 17 21.00 8.40 -18.75
C TRP A 17 21.78 9.61 -18.23
N ALA A 18 21.14 10.78 -18.18
CA ALA A 18 21.75 12.00 -17.66
C ALA A 18 22.14 11.89 -16.17
N HIS A 19 21.37 11.11 -15.39
CA HIS A 19 21.54 10.98 -13.95
C HIS A 19 21.88 9.56 -13.51
N ALA A 20 22.17 8.65 -14.45
CA ALA A 20 22.62 7.30 -14.11
C ALA A 20 23.92 7.35 -13.31
N SER A 21 23.99 6.60 -12.21
CA SER A 21 25.21 6.43 -11.43
C SER A 21 26.37 5.93 -12.32
N HIS A 22 27.63 6.17 -11.95
CA HIS A 22 28.80 5.68 -12.72
C HIS A 22 28.80 4.16 -12.96
N LYS A 23 28.04 3.40 -12.16
CA LYS A 23 27.82 1.97 -12.36
C LYS A 23 26.84 1.71 -13.51
N ILE A 24 25.85 2.58 -13.69
CA ILE A 24 24.84 2.50 -14.75
C ILE A 24 25.31 3.14 -16.06
N GLY A 25 25.94 4.30 -16.03
CA GLY A 25 26.40 5.01 -17.22
C GLY A 25 27.88 4.82 -17.52
N ARG A 26 28.23 4.07 -18.58
CA ARG A 26 29.47 4.35 -19.34
C ARG A 26 29.25 5.64 -20.13
N GLN A 27 29.13 6.78 -19.44
CA GLN A 27 28.61 8.03 -20.02
C GLN A 27 29.36 8.44 -21.32
N GLY A 28 30.66 8.17 -21.42
CA GLY A 28 31.44 8.46 -22.63
C GLY A 28 31.13 7.57 -23.84
N PHE A 29 30.90 6.27 -23.66
CA PHE A 29 30.64 5.34 -24.76
C PHE A 29 29.27 5.59 -25.41
N PHE A 30 28.24 5.79 -24.59
CA PHE A 30 26.89 6.07 -25.07
C PHE A 30 26.80 7.45 -25.73
N TRP A 31 27.51 8.45 -25.18
CA TRP A 31 27.53 9.79 -25.75
C TRP A 31 28.13 9.79 -27.16
N TRP A 32 29.26 9.09 -27.34
CA TRP A 32 29.89 8.90 -28.64
C TRP A 32 28.95 8.22 -29.66
N LYS A 33 28.29 7.13 -29.27
CA LYS A 33 27.32 6.45 -30.14
C LYS A 33 26.14 7.33 -30.53
N LEU A 34 25.67 8.19 -29.64
CA LEU A 34 24.56 9.09 -29.93
C LEU A 34 24.97 10.24 -30.86
N GLU A 35 26.20 10.76 -30.72
CA GLU A 35 26.74 11.72 -31.68
C GLU A 35 26.86 11.12 -33.08
N GLU A 36 27.24 9.85 -33.17
CA GLU A 36 27.28 9.10 -34.43
C GLU A 36 25.87 8.94 -35.02
N LEU A 37 24.90 8.51 -34.21
CA LEU A 37 23.49 8.41 -34.60
C LEU A 37 22.93 9.77 -35.09
N ALA A 38 23.26 10.85 -34.38
CA ALA A 38 22.83 12.20 -34.72
C ALA A 38 23.38 12.67 -36.07
N LYS A 39 24.63 12.29 -36.40
CA LYS A 39 25.23 12.57 -37.72
C LYS A 39 24.57 11.75 -38.82
N GLN A 40 24.34 10.46 -38.59
CA GLN A 40 23.72 9.57 -39.58
C GLN A 40 22.29 10.00 -39.93
N GLU A 41 21.48 10.31 -38.92
CA GLU A 41 20.06 10.67 -39.08
C GLU A 41 19.81 12.19 -39.20
N LYS A 42 20.89 12.98 -39.25
CA LYS A 42 20.88 14.43 -39.46
C LYS A 42 19.98 15.21 -38.49
N PHE A 43 20.10 14.94 -37.19
CA PHE A 43 19.43 15.72 -36.14
C PHE A 43 20.43 16.33 -35.14
N SER A 44 19.98 17.34 -34.39
CA SER A 44 20.81 18.04 -33.41
C SER A 44 20.50 17.61 -31.98
N LEU A 45 21.54 17.30 -31.20
CA LEU A 45 21.43 16.97 -29.78
C LEU A 45 21.09 18.17 -28.88
N LYS A 46 21.23 19.39 -29.42
CA LYS A 46 20.94 20.66 -28.73
C LYS A 46 19.52 21.16 -29.00
N THR A 47 18.79 20.51 -29.88
CA THR A 47 17.38 20.85 -30.12
C THR A 47 16.53 20.31 -28.96
N PRO A 48 15.64 21.13 -28.36
CA PRO A 48 14.68 20.66 -27.37
C PRO A 48 13.88 19.46 -27.84
N VAL A 49 13.67 18.46 -26.97
CA VAL A 49 13.01 17.19 -27.34
C VAL A 49 11.63 17.42 -27.95
N LYS A 50 10.86 18.39 -27.43
CA LYS A 50 9.53 18.76 -27.97
C LYS A 50 9.54 19.19 -29.44
N ASN A 51 10.70 19.62 -29.95
CA ASN A 51 10.88 20.11 -31.32
C ASN A 51 11.57 19.07 -32.21
N LEU A 52 11.95 17.91 -31.68
CA LEU A 52 12.50 16.81 -32.47
C LEU A 52 11.38 16.06 -33.19
N PRO A 53 11.61 15.58 -34.43
CA PRO A 53 10.66 14.70 -35.10
C PRO A 53 10.43 13.42 -34.28
N GLN A 54 9.17 12.96 -34.21
CA GLN A 54 8.81 11.74 -33.45
C GLN A 54 9.64 10.52 -33.88
N ARG A 55 9.90 10.37 -35.19
CA ARG A 55 10.76 9.31 -35.74
C ARG A 55 12.16 9.28 -35.10
N VAL A 56 12.75 10.45 -34.87
CA VAL A 56 14.08 10.56 -34.24
C VAL A 56 13.99 10.17 -32.77
N LEU A 57 12.94 10.61 -32.07
CA LEU A 57 12.71 10.26 -30.68
C LEU A 57 12.50 8.74 -30.51
N ASP A 58 11.71 8.13 -31.38
CA ASP A 58 11.48 6.68 -31.39
C ASP A 58 12.78 5.93 -31.66
N LEU A 59 13.61 6.39 -32.61
CA LEU A 59 14.92 5.79 -32.87
C LEU A 59 15.86 5.88 -31.66
N VAL A 60 15.93 7.04 -31.00
CA VAL A 60 16.75 7.23 -29.79
C VAL A 60 16.28 6.30 -28.66
N LEU A 61 14.96 6.17 -28.46
CA LEU A 61 14.40 5.38 -27.37
C LEU A 61 14.38 3.87 -27.66
N GLN A 62 13.94 3.45 -28.83
CA GLN A 62 13.67 2.04 -29.19
C GLN A 62 14.84 1.38 -29.93
N GLY A 63 15.78 2.14 -30.47
CA GLY A 63 16.90 1.59 -31.22
C GLY A 63 16.65 1.47 -32.72
N GLY A 64 17.73 1.23 -33.47
CA GLY A 64 17.71 0.98 -34.91
C GLY A 64 19.13 0.89 -35.48
N GLY A 65 19.36 -0.07 -36.39
CA GLY A 65 20.69 -0.35 -36.94
C GLY A 65 21.67 -0.80 -35.84
N GLU A 66 22.80 -0.10 -35.68
CA GLU A 66 23.82 -0.37 -34.65
C GLU A 66 23.56 0.30 -33.29
N TRP A 67 22.49 1.10 -33.20
CA TRP A 67 22.06 1.76 -31.98
C TRP A 67 21.03 0.88 -31.24
N GLU A 68 21.35 0.51 -30.00
CA GLU A 68 20.51 -0.39 -29.18
C GLU A 68 19.19 0.28 -28.76
N GLY A 69 19.19 1.59 -28.52
CA GLY A 69 18.04 2.29 -27.93
C GLY A 69 18.09 2.33 -26.40
N VAL A 70 17.69 3.47 -25.83
CA VAL A 70 17.70 3.66 -24.37
C VAL A 70 16.78 2.68 -23.65
N LEU A 71 15.56 2.46 -24.17
CA LEU A 71 14.57 1.55 -23.58
C LEU A 71 15.05 0.10 -23.61
N VAL A 72 15.53 -0.36 -24.76
CA VAL A 72 16.01 -1.74 -24.95
C VAL A 72 17.20 -2.01 -24.04
N TRP A 73 18.14 -1.06 -23.98
CA TRP A 73 19.28 -1.15 -23.06
C TRP A 73 18.84 -1.23 -21.59
N MET A 74 17.90 -0.38 -21.15
CA MET A 74 17.38 -0.43 -19.78
C MET A 74 16.67 -1.75 -19.47
N GLN A 75 15.84 -2.25 -20.40
CA GLN A 75 15.12 -3.51 -20.25
C GLN A 75 16.09 -4.69 -20.16
N ARG A 76 17.06 -4.77 -21.06
CA ARG A 76 18.07 -5.82 -21.04
C ARG A 76 18.87 -5.79 -19.74
N ARG A 77 19.33 -4.61 -19.34
CA ARG A 77 20.09 -4.43 -18.09
C ARG A 77 19.29 -4.82 -16.85
N TYR A 78 18.00 -4.50 -16.81
CA TYR A 78 17.12 -4.90 -15.72
C TYR A 78 17.04 -6.43 -15.57
N HIS A 79 16.97 -7.15 -16.69
CA HIS A 79 16.89 -8.62 -16.71
C HIS A 79 18.25 -9.33 -16.52
N GLU A 80 19.34 -8.74 -17.00
CA GLU A 80 20.69 -9.34 -16.94
C GLU A 80 21.46 -8.97 -15.67
N THR A 81 21.04 -7.94 -14.92
CA THR A 81 21.79 -7.51 -13.72
C THR A 81 21.50 -8.39 -12.51
N ASP A 82 22.58 -8.82 -11.84
CA ASP A 82 22.52 -9.50 -10.53
C ASP A 82 22.53 -8.51 -9.34
N SER A 83 22.59 -7.19 -9.60
CA SER A 83 22.67 -6.18 -8.54
C SER A 83 21.30 -5.60 -8.23
N GLU A 84 20.80 -5.84 -7.02
CA GLU A 84 19.52 -5.25 -6.54
C GLU A 84 19.53 -3.73 -6.62
N TYR A 85 20.64 -3.08 -6.23
CA TYR A 85 20.77 -1.62 -6.36
C TYR A 85 20.58 -1.13 -7.80
N ALA A 86 21.20 -1.81 -8.77
CA ALA A 86 21.05 -1.44 -10.18
C ALA A 86 19.63 -1.69 -10.69
N ARG A 87 18.96 -2.73 -10.18
CA ARG A 87 17.57 -3.05 -10.48
C ARG A 87 16.64 -1.94 -9.95
N GLU A 88 16.77 -1.58 -8.67
CA GLU A 88 16.01 -0.51 -8.03
C GLU A 88 16.19 0.86 -8.73
N GLU A 89 17.43 1.20 -9.14
CA GLU A 89 17.71 2.45 -9.87
C GLU A 89 16.96 2.49 -11.22
N ILE A 90 16.81 1.35 -11.89
CA ILE A 90 16.06 1.26 -13.16
C ILE A 90 14.54 1.28 -12.89
N GLU A 91 14.06 0.63 -11.83
CA GLU A 91 12.63 0.55 -11.48
C GLU A 91 11.96 1.91 -11.29
N GLN A 92 12.72 2.92 -10.85
CA GLN A 92 12.26 4.31 -10.73
C GLN A 92 11.72 4.89 -12.05
N TYR A 93 12.10 4.31 -13.19
CA TYR A 93 11.67 4.73 -14.53
C TYR A 93 10.62 3.82 -15.15
N MET A 94 10.27 2.72 -14.48
CA MET A 94 9.28 1.76 -14.92
C MET A 94 7.91 2.09 -14.31
N VAL A 95 6.86 1.60 -14.97
CA VAL A 95 5.50 1.68 -14.46
C VAL A 95 4.92 0.28 -14.52
N GLU A 96 4.26 -0.12 -13.43
CA GLU A 96 3.51 -1.36 -13.40
C GLU A 96 2.35 -1.29 -14.39
N LYS A 97 2.31 -2.24 -15.32
CA LYS A 97 1.18 -2.44 -16.24
C LYS A 97 0.43 -3.70 -15.88
N LEU A 98 -0.84 -3.76 -16.26
CA LEU A 98 -1.59 -5.01 -16.22
C LEU A 98 -0.93 -6.02 -17.15
N CYS A 99 -0.62 -7.20 -16.61
CA CYS A 99 -0.09 -8.30 -17.39
C CYS A 99 -1.07 -8.67 -18.52
N GLU A 100 -0.58 -8.74 -19.76
CA GLU A 100 -1.41 -9.04 -20.93
C GLU A 100 -1.99 -10.46 -20.90
N ALA A 101 -1.22 -11.43 -20.39
CA ALA A 101 -1.62 -12.82 -20.33
C ALA A 101 -2.74 -13.09 -19.30
N CYS A 102 -2.58 -12.60 -18.05
CA CYS A 102 -3.54 -12.86 -16.97
C CYS A 102 -4.50 -11.70 -16.69
N LYS A 103 -4.34 -10.55 -17.35
CA LYS A 103 -5.11 -9.31 -17.13
C LYS A 103 -5.14 -8.87 -15.66
N GLY A 104 -4.04 -9.08 -14.94
CA GLY A 104 -3.91 -8.76 -13.51
C GLY A 104 -4.52 -9.78 -12.54
N LYS A 105 -5.13 -10.86 -13.03
CA LYS A 105 -5.74 -11.91 -12.18
C LYS A 105 -4.72 -12.81 -11.49
N ARG A 106 -3.46 -12.84 -11.96
CA ARG A 106 -2.34 -13.64 -11.42
C ARG A 106 -2.59 -15.16 -11.38
N LEU A 107 -3.53 -15.64 -12.19
CA LEU A 107 -3.90 -17.05 -12.32
C LEU A 107 -3.73 -17.48 -13.78
N LYS A 108 -3.45 -18.78 -13.98
CA LYS A 108 -3.45 -19.39 -15.31
C LYS A 108 -4.88 -19.45 -15.86
N PRO A 109 -5.09 -19.37 -17.19
CA PRO A 109 -6.42 -19.37 -17.80
C PRO A 109 -7.28 -20.58 -17.41
N GLU A 110 -6.68 -21.75 -17.21
CA GLU A 110 -7.39 -22.99 -16.89
C GLU A 110 -8.06 -22.94 -15.51
N ILE A 111 -7.52 -22.14 -14.58
CA ILE A 111 -8.06 -21.95 -13.22
C ILE A 111 -9.22 -20.95 -13.23
N LEU A 112 -9.27 -20.06 -14.24
CA LEU A 112 -10.29 -19.02 -14.37
C LEU A 112 -11.55 -19.49 -15.08
N ALA A 113 -11.64 -20.79 -15.42
CA ALA A 113 -12.83 -21.39 -15.97
C ALA A 113 -14.00 -21.27 -14.99
N GLU A 114 -15.21 -21.15 -15.53
CA GLU A 114 -16.43 -21.01 -14.74
C GLU A 114 -16.66 -22.25 -13.87
N LEU A 115 -16.79 -22.05 -12.56
CA LEU A 115 -16.87 -23.13 -11.59
C LEU A 115 -18.30 -23.70 -11.57
N SER A 116 -18.55 -24.75 -12.36
CA SER A 116 -19.84 -25.47 -12.35
C SER A 116 -19.80 -26.62 -11.34
N LEU A 117 -20.36 -26.40 -10.15
CA LEU A 117 -20.43 -27.41 -9.09
C LEU A 117 -21.63 -28.35 -9.28
N GLN A 118 -21.38 -29.66 -9.22
CA GLN A 118 -22.41 -30.69 -9.12
C GLN A 118 -23.08 -30.66 -7.73
N GLU A 119 -24.22 -31.35 -7.59
CA GLU A 119 -25.03 -31.28 -6.37
C GLU A 119 -24.31 -31.78 -5.11
N HIS A 120 -23.45 -32.80 -5.25
CA HIS A 120 -22.61 -33.27 -4.15
C HIS A 120 -21.51 -32.25 -3.78
N GLU A 121 -20.90 -31.60 -4.77
CA GLU A 121 -19.88 -30.56 -4.57
C GLU A 121 -20.47 -29.32 -3.92
N LYS A 122 -21.71 -28.94 -4.30
CA LYS A 122 -22.46 -27.84 -3.65
C LYS A 122 -22.69 -28.09 -2.16
N ARG A 123 -22.96 -29.34 -1.78
CA ARG A 123 -23.11 -29.71 -0.36
C ARG A 123 -21.78 -29.52 0.40
N ILE A 124 -20.67 -29.93 -0.18
CA ILE A 124 -19.33 -29.77 0.42
C ILE A 124 -18.93 -28.28 0.47
N SER A 125 -19.15 -27.55 -0.63
CA SER A 125 -18.78 -26.14 -0.75
C SER A 125 -19.59 -25.23 0.17
N SER A 126 -20.77 -25.67 0.65
CA SER A 126 -21.63 -24.87 1.53
C SER A 126 -20.91 -24.38 2.79
N LEU A 127 -20.07 -25.22 3.40
CA LEU A 127 -19.27 -24.86 4.59
C LEU A 127 -18.18 -23.84 4.25
N VAL A 128 -17.52 -24.01 3.11
CA VAL A 128 -16.47 -23.10 2.62
C VAL A 128 -17.06 -21.74 2.26
N ILE A 129 -18.18 -21.71 1.54
CA ILE A 129 -18.89 -20.48 1.18
C ILE A 129 -19.34 -19.75 2.44
N LYS A 130 -19.89 -20.47 3.42
CA LYS A 130 -20.26 -19.89 4.72
C LYS A 130 -19.07 -19.21 5.39
N GLU A 131 -17.90 -19.86 5.40
CA GLU A 131 -16.69 -19.28 5.97
C GLU A 131 -16.17 -18.06 5.19
N ILE A 132 -16.22 -18.09 3.85
CA ILE A 132 -15.86 -16.94 3.01
C ILE A 132 -16.77 -15.75 3.31
N VAL A 133 -18.08 -15.97 3.34
CA VAL A 133 -19.07 -14.92 3.62
C VAL A 133 -18.86 -14.35 5.02
N ASN A 134 -18.62 -15.18 6.03
CA ASN A 134 -18.33 -14.70 7.39
C ASN A 134 -17.07 -13.83 7.43
N ARG A 135 -15.99 -14.23 6.75
CA ARG A 135 -14.74 -13.44 6.70
C ARG A 135 -14.92 -12.11 5.98
N LEU A 136 -15.70 -12.11 4.90
CA LEU A 136 -16.06 -10.86 4.21
C LEU A 136 -16.90 -9.96 5.11
N GLN A 137 -17.84 -10.53 5.87
CA GLN A 137 -18.65 -9.76 6.82
C GLN A 137 -17.78 -9.10 7.90
N PHE A 138 -16.80 -9.80 8.46
CA PHE A 138 -15.88 -9.20 9.45
C PHE A 138 -15.12 -8.00 8.88
N LEU A 139 -14.76 -8.01 7.59
CA LEU A 139 -14.15 -6.84 6.94
C LEU A 139 -15.12 -5.67 6.81
N VAL A 140 -16.40 -5.94 6.56
CA VAL A 140 -17.46 -4.91 6.53
C VAL A 140 -17.72 -4.34 7.94
N ASP A 141 -17.70 -5.20 8.96
CA ASP A 141 -17.97 -4.80 10.36
C ASP A 141 -16.86 -3.87 10.91
N VAL A 142 -15.64 -4.00 10.40
CA VAL A 142 -14.53 -3.06 10.68
C VAL A 142 -14.43 -1.91 9.67
N GLY A 143 -15.40 -1.73 8.78
CA GLY A 143 -15.49 -0.59 7.87
C GLY A 143 -14.53 -0.65 6.66
N LEU A 144 -14.17 -1.84 6.19
CA LEU A 144 -13.27 -2.04 5.03
C LEU A 144 -13.99 -2.52 3.77
N GLU A 145 -15.31 -2.31 3.67
CA GLU A 145 -16.13 -2.73 2.51
C GLU A 145 -15.71 -2.07 1.19
N TYR A 146 -14.99 -0.95 1.23
CA TYR A 146 -14.52 -0.23 0.05
C TYR A 146 -13.23 -0.84 -0.54
N LEU A 147 -12.57 -1.75 0.16
CA LEU A 147 -11.36 -2.41 -0.31
C LEU A 147 -11.70 -3.63 -1.18
N THR A 148 -10.81 -3.90 -2.14
CA THR A 148 -10.88 -5.12 -2.95
C THR A 148 -9.91 -6.16 -2.38
N LEU A 149 -10.28 -7.45 -2.43
CA LEU A 149 -9.38 -8.55 -2.00
C LEU A 149 -8.06 -8.60 -2.79
N SER A 150 -8.04 -8.05 -4.01
CA SER A 150 -6.85 -7.95 -4.86
C SER A 150 -5.94 -6.76 -4.55
N ARG A 151 -6.32 -5.89 -3.61
CA ARG A 151 -5.53 -4.71 -3.21
C ARG A 151 -4.17 -5.16 -2.68
N LYS A 152 -3.11 -4.48 -3.09
CA LYS A 152 -1.74 -4.77 -2.60
C LYS A 152 -1.59 -4.29 -1.16
N THR A 153 -1.06 -5.15 -0.29
CA THR A 153 -0.84 -4.85 1.14
C THR A 153 0.00 -3.59 1.37
N GLN A 154 1.03 -3.35 0.54
CA GLN A 154 1.90 -2.17 0.62
C GLN A 154 1.20 -0.83 0.37
N THR A 155 -0.04 -0.86 -0.15
CA THR A 155 -0.81 0.35 -0.47
C THR A 155 -1.89 0.66 0.57
N LEU A 156 -1.92 -0.09 1.67
CA LEU A 156 -2.82 0.12 2.79
C LEU A 156 -2.23 1.15 3.74
N SER A 157 -3.09 1.96 4.32
CA SER A 157 -2.77 2.81 5.47
C SER A 157 -2.61 1.96 6.74
N GLY A 158 -1.92 2.51 7.75
CA GLY A 158 -1.74 1.81 9.04
C GLY A 158 -3.07 1.44 9.71
N GLY A 159 -4.08 2.33 9.66
CA GLY A 159 -5.41 2.05 10.20
C GLY A 159 -6.14 0.92 9.43
N GLU A 160 -5.97 0.83 8.11
CA GLU A 160 -6.50 -0.29 7.32
C GLU A 160 -5.83 -1.61 7.70
N GLU A 161 -4.50 -1.63 7.80
CA GLU A 161 -3.75 -2.83 8.20
C GLU A 161 -4.17 -3.33 9.60
N GLN A 162 -4.32 -2.40 10.55
CA GLN A 162 -4.78 -2.70 11.89
C GLN A 162 -6.19 -3.29 11.90
N ARG A 163 -7.12 -2.72 11.12
CA ARG A 163 -8.49 -3.22 11.03
C ARG A 163 -8.59 -4.57 10.31
N ILE A 164 -7.77 -4.83 9.28
CA ILE A 164 -7.65 -6.17 8.68
C ILE A 164 -7.18 -7.19 9.73
N ARG A 165 -6.22 -6.81 10.57
CA ARG A 165 -5.74 -7.67 11.66
C ARG A 165 -6.85 -7.94 12.66
N LEU A 166 -7.63 -6.93 13.05
CA LEU A 166 -8.78 -7.06 13.95
C LEU A 166 -9.83 -8.02 13.36
N ALA A 167 -10.26 -7.82 12.12
CA ALA A 167 -11.19 -8.72 11.42
C ALA A 167 -10.70 -10.17 11.39
N THR A 168 -9.40 -10.36 11.19
CA THR A 168 -8.77 -11.69 11.23
C THR A 168 -8.84 -12.34 12.62
N GLN A 169 -8.68 -11.56 13.69
CA GLN A 169 -8.77 -12.06 15.07
C GLN A 169 -10.20 -12.40 15.48
N ILE A 170 -11.19 -11.66 15.00
CA ILE A 170 -12.61 -12.00 15.25
C ILE A 170 -12.96 -13.32 14.57
N GLY A 171 -12.48 -13.52 13.34
CA GLY A 171 -12.68 -14.76 12.60
C GLY A 171 -12.00 -15.99 13.20
N SER A 172 -10.93 -15.82 13.97
CA SER A 172 -10.25 -16.95 14.63
C SER A 172 -11.03 -17.51 15.83
N LYS A 173 -12.01 -16.75 16.36
CA LYS A 173 -12.85 -17.12 17.51
C LYS A 173 -12.05 -17.63 18.71
N LEU A 174 -10.87 -17.07 18.92
CA LEU A 174 -10.06 -17.38 20.09
C LEU A 174 -10.75 -16.87 21.36
N THR A 175 -10.57 -17.60 22.45
CA THR A 175 -11.14 -17.29 23.77
C THR A 175 -10.04 -17.31 24.83
N GLY A 176 -10.14 -16.48 25.88
CA GLY A 176 -9.11 -16.40 26.92
C GLY A 176 -7.84 -15.66 26.48
N VAL A 177 -7.93 -14.84 25.43
CA VAL A 177 -6.82 -14.02 24.93
C VAL A 177 -6.92 -12.60 25.48
N LEU A 178 -5.76 -11.99 25.79
CA LEU A 178 -5.64 -10.56 26.07
C LEU A 178 -5.27 -9.83 24.76
N TYR A 179 -6.20 -9.04 24.23
CA TYR A 179 -5.94 -8.16 23.09
C TYR A 179 -5.54 -6.78 23.60
N ILE A 180 -4.42 -6.26 23.10
CA ILE A 180 -3.95 -4.89 23.36
C ILE A 180 -3.97 -4.17 22.02
N LEU A 181 -4.83 -3.15 21.89
CA LEU A 181 -5.00 -2.35 20.67
C LEU A 181 -4.56 -0.91 20.90
N ASP A 182 -3.85 -0.37 19.94
CA ASP A 182 -3.32 0.99 19.95
C ASP A 182 -4.13 1.87 18.97
N GLU A 183 -4.99 2.74 19.49
CA GLU A 183 -5.85 3.67 18.74
C GLU A 183 -6.53 3.09 17.49
N PRO A 184 -7.38 2.05 17.63
CA PRO A 184 -8.03 1.39 16.49
C PRO A 184 -8.98 2.30 15.69
N SER A 185 -9.38 3.46 16.23
CA SER A 185 -10.18 4.44 15.51
C SER A 185 -9.39 5.32 14.53
N VAL A 186 -8.06 5.23 14.49
CA VAL A 186 -7.23 6.06 13.62
C VAL A 186 -7.58 5.87 12.14
N GLY A 187 -7.85 6.98 11.46
CA GLY A 187 -8.24 7.01 10.06
C GLY A 187 -9.65 6.46 9.80
N LEU A 188 -10.47 6.28 10.83
CA LEU A 188 -11.87 5.89 10.69
C LEU A 188 -12.77 7.14 10.69
N HIS A 189 -13.81 7.11 9.85
CA HIS A 189 -14.82 8.17 9.85
C HIS A 189 -15.72 8.04 11.09
N ALA A 190 -16.14 9.16 11.70
CA ALA A 190 -16.96 9.17 12.92
C ALA A 190 -18.26 8.33 12.82
N ARG A 191 -18.80 8.17 11.61
CA ARG A 191 -19.97 7.31 11.33
C ARG A 191 -19.70 5.83 11.61
N ASP A 192 -18.47 5.37 11.35
CA ASP A 192 -18.12 3.96 11.39
C ASP A 192 -17.55 3.56 12.76
N GLN A 193 -17.32 4.54 13.65
CA GLN A 193 -16.86 4.34 15.02
C GLN A 193 -17.78 3.42 15.83
N GLY A 194 -19.11 3.57 15.68
CA GLY A 194 -20.07 2.71 16.36
C GLY A 194 -19.96 1.23 15.96
N ARG A 195 -19.60 0.95 14.70
CA ARG A 195 -19.38 -0.42 14.23
C ARG A 195 -18.13 -1.02 14.87
N LEU A 196 -17.03 -0.26 14.91
CA LEU A 196 -15.80 -0.67 15.57
C LEU A 196 -16.04 -1.00 17.07
N ILE A 197 -16.76 -0.13 17.79
CA ILE A 197 -17.10 -0.36 19.20
C ILE A 197 -17.92 -1.64 19.38
N THR A 198 -18.90 -1.88 18.50
CA THR A 198 -19.73 -3.10 18.53
C THR A 198 -18.86 -4.33 18.34
N THR A 199 -18.00 -4.31 17.34
CA THR A 199 -17.04 -5.37 17.03
C THR A 199 -16.08 -5.67 18.20
N LEU A 200 -15.58 -4.64 18.89
CA LEU A 200 -14.75 -4.80 20.09
C LEU A 200 -15.54 -5.47 21.22
N LYS A 201 -16.80 -5.09 21.43
CA LYS A 201 -17.68 -5.72 22.44
C LYS A 201 -17.94 -7.19 22.12
N GLU A 202 -18.19 -7.52 20.86
CA GLU A 202 -18.33 -8.92 20.42
C GLU A 202 -17.07 -9.73 20.70
N LEU A 203 -15.89 -9.17 20.39
CA LEU A 203 -14.62 -9.84 20.67
C LEU A 203 -14.40 -10.08 22.17
N ARG A 204 -14.82 -9.14 23.03
CA ARG A 204 -14.82 -9.28 24.49
C ARG A 204 -15.79 -10.38 24.94
N ASP A 205 -17.01 -10.36 24.41
CA ASP A 205 -18.10 -11.26 24.80
C ASP A 205 -17.86 -12.73 24.39
N LEU A 206 -16.91 -12.98 23.48
CA LEU A 206 -16.35 -14.31 23.21
C LEU A 206 -15.51 -14.87 24.39
N GLY A 207 -15.33 -14.11 25.47
CA GLY A 207 -14.53 -14.51 26.64
C GLY A 207 -13.08 -14.03 26.56
N ASN A 208 -12.84 -12.89 25.92
CA ASN A 208 -11.52 -12.25 25.84
C ASN A 208 -11.47 -10.98 26.67
N THR A 209 -10.26 -10.57 27.03
CA THR A 209 -10.02 -9.26 27.64
C THR A 209 -9.45 -8.33 26.58
N ILE A 210 -9.98 -7.11 26.49
CA ILE A 210 -9.54 -6.11 25.52
C ILE A 210 -9.07 -4.87 26.26
N VAL A 211 -7.83 -4.48 26.01
CA VAL A 211 -7.24 -3.22 26.46
C VAL A 211 -7.03 -2.35 25.23
N VAL A 212 -7.65 -1.18 25.21
CA VAL A 212 -7.58 -0.25 24.09
C VAL A 212 -6.99 1.07 24.58
N VAL A 213 -5.96 1.55 23.90
CA VAL A 213 -5.49 2.94 24.02
C VAL A 213 -6.33 3.78 23.06
N GLU A 214 -7.06 4.75 23.58
CA GLU A 214 -7.99 5.57 22.80
C GLU A 214 -8.09 6.98 23.35
N HIS A 215 -8.48 7.90 22.48
CA HIS A 215 -8.79 9.29 22.80
C HIS A 215 -10.19 9.69 22.30
N ASP A 216 -10.89 8.81 21.58
CA ASP A 216 -12.25 9.07 21.10
C ASP A 216 -13.30 9.00 22.25
N PRO A 217 -14.12 10.06 22.43
CA PRO A 217 -15.15 10.10 23.47
C PRO A 217 -16.20 8.99 23.37
N GLN A 218 -16.56 8.53 22.16
CA GLN A 218 -17.58 7.49 22.02
C GLN A 218 -17.08 6.14 22.53
N THR A 219 -15.81 5.83 22.25
CA THR A 219 -15.16 4.62 22.75
C THR A 219 -14.98 4.68 24.27
N ILE A 220 -14.49 5.80 24.81
CA ILE A 220 -14.31 5.96 26.26
C ILE A 220 -15.64 5.79 27.00
N ASN A 221 -16.71 6.42 26.52
CA ASN A 221 -18.04 6.31 27.12
C ASN A 221 -18.66 4.91 27.00
N SER A 222 -18.23 4.12 26.01
CA SER A 222 -18.74 2.76 25.76
C SER A 222 -17.98 1.67 26.50
N ALA A 223 -16.86 1.99 27.14
CA ALA A 223 -16.01 1.06 27.84
C ALA A 223 -16.63 0.56 29.15
N ASP A 224 -16.29 -0.66 29.56
CA ASP A 224 -16.71 -1.18 30.88
C ASP A 224 -15.88 -0.57 32.01
N TRP A 225 -14.61 -0.28 31.73
CA TRP A 225 -13.64 0.27 32.66
C TRP A 225 -12.68 1.21 31.93
N VAL A 226 -12.30 2.30 32.59
CA VAL A 226 -11.36 3.30 32.07
C VAL A 226 -10.21 3.48 33.05
N VAL A 227 -9.00 3.53 32.52
CA VAL A 227 -7.78 3.89 33.24
C VAL A 227 -7.23 5.16 32.58
N ASP A 228 -7.23 6.26 33.32
CA ASP A 228 -6.71 7.54 32.87
C ASP A 228 -5.25 7.69 33.32
N ILE A 229 -4.38 8.13 32.41
CA ILE A 229 -2.94 8.27 32.65
C ILE A 229 -2.55 9.73 32.42
N GLY A 230 -1.86 10.32 33.40
CA GLY A 230 -1.45 11.72 33.34
C GLY A 230 -0.56 12.12 34.52
N PRO A 231 -0.64 13.37 35.01
CA PRO A 231 -1.46 14.50 34.53
C PRO A 231 -0.89 15.22 33.29
N GLY A 232 0.34 14.93 32.86
CA GLY A 232 0.96 15.49 31.66
C GLY A 232 1.80 14.46 30.90
N ALA A 233 2.57 14.91 29.91
CA ALA A 233 3.45 14.03 29.13
C ALA A 233 4.87 13.91 29.72
N GLY A 234 5.60 12.86 29.34
CA GLY A 234 6.99 12.65 29.72
C GLY A 234 7.19 12.58 31.24
N LYS A 235 8.14 13.38 31.76
CA LYS A 235 8.44 13.43 33.22
C LYS A 235 7.27 13.90 34.09
N HIS A 236 6.25 14.51 33.49
CA HIS A 236 5.05 14.99 34.18
C HIS A 236 3.89 13.98 34.11
N GLY A 237 4.10 12.83 33.49
CA GLY A 237 3.11 11.77 33.30
C GLY A 237 3.44 10.47 34.01
N GLY A 238 2.91 9.37 33.47
CA GLY A 238 3.21 8.00 33.92
C GLY A 238 2.54 7.61 35.23
N ARG A 239 1.50 8.34 35.65
CA ARG A 239 0.71 8.03 36.85
C ARG A 239 -0.73 7.76 36.45
N VAL A 240 -1.35 6.81 37.14
CA VAL A 240 -2.79 6.57 37.03
C VAL A 240 -3.50 7.71 37.76
N THR A 241 -4.20 8.57 37.02
CA THR A 241 -4.98 9.71 37.56
C THR A 241 -6.37 9.28 37.96
N PHE A 242 -6.95 8.30 37.26
CA PHE A 242 -8.26 7.73 37.55
C PHE A 242 -8.34 6.26 37.12
N THR A 243 -9.14 5.48 37.84
CA THR A 243 -9.50 4.11 37.49
C THR A 243 -10.94 3.85 37.93
N GLY A 244 -11.80 3.40 37.02
CA GLY A 244 -13.22 3.22 37.32
C GLY A 244 -14.10 3.11 36.08
N THR A 245 -15.41 3.23 36.28
CA THR A 245 -16.38 3.25 35.17
C THR A 245 -16.37 4.61 34.45
N PRO A 246 -16.77 4.69 33.17
CA PRO A 246 -16.86 5.97 32.46
C PRO A 246 -17.75 6.99 33.18
N LYS A 247 -18.85 6.54 33.80
CA LYS A 247 -19.74 7.42 34.59
C LYS A 247 -19.07 8.03 35.82
N ALA A 248 -18.10 7.33 36.41
CA ALA A 248 -17.31 7.86 37.52
C ALA A 248 -16.20 8.79 37.03
N LEU A 249 -15.64 8.56 35.84
CA LEU A 249 -14.66 9.44 35.20
C LEU A 249 -15.24 10.84 34.97
N LEU A 250 -16.48 10.93 34.45
CA LEU A 250 -17.21 12.19 34.23
C LEU A 250 -17.41 13.03 35.51
N LYS A 251 -17.29 12.42 36.70
CA LYS A 251 -17.42 13.11 37.99
C LYS A 251 -16.06 13.37 38.64
N SER A 252 -14.99 12.86 38.05
CA SER A 252 -13.63 12.98 38.58
C SER A 252 -12.99 14.28 38.12
N LYS A 253 -12.06 14.81 38.93
CA LYS A 253 -11.28 16.00 38.57
C LYS A 253 -10.00 15.60 37.83
N THR A 254 -10.15 14.97 36.67
CA THR A 254 -9.02 14.66 35.77
C THR A 254 -9.17 15.40 34.46
N LEU A 255 -8.05 15.62 33.75
CA LEU A 255 -8.05 16.32 32.48
C LEU A 255 -9.01 15.65 31.48
N THR A 256 -8.98 14.31 31.39
CA THR A 256 -9.87 13.57 30.51
C THR A 256 -11.33 13.70 30.95
N GLY A 257 -11.62 13.63 32.26
CA GLY A 257 -12.97 13.81 32.80
C GLY A 257 -13.55 15.19 32.54
N ASP A 258 -12.72 16.24 32.52
CA ASP A 258 -13.16 17.62 32.24
C ASP A 258 -13.49 17.87 30.75
N TYR A 259 -13.00 17.03 29.84
CA TYR A 259 -13.21 17.14 28.38
C TYR A 259 -14.34 16.26 27.83
N LEU A 260 -14.80 15.27 28.60
CA LEU A 260 -15.87 14.33 28.23
C LEU A 260 -17.26 14.84 28.65
#